data_AF-Q4C414-F1
#
_entry.id   AF-Q4C414-F1
#
_cell.length_a   1.000
_cell.length_b   1.000
_cell.length_c   1.000
_cell.angle_alpha   90.00
_cell.angle_beta   90.00
_cell.angle_gamma   90.00
#
_symmetry.space_group_name_H-M   'P 1'
#
loop_
_entity.id
_entity.type
_entity.pdbx_description
1 polymer ?
#
loop_
_entity_poly.entity_id
_entity_poly.type
_entity_poly.pdbx_seq_one_letter_code
_entity_poly.pdbx_strand_id
1 'polypeptide(L)' 'MLFDSEPEPDIVIAKLPLERYDNRHPYPEDIELLIEVSDTTLKYDLDTKQKIYALAKIKEYWVIHL' A
#
# COMPACT_ATOMS: atom_id res chain seq x y z
N MET A 1 -7.81 10.70 12.67
CA MET A 1 -7.80 10.05 11.34
C MET A 1 -8.11 11.14 10.33
N LEU A 2 -7.12 11.56 9.53
CA LEU A 2 -7.35 12.51 8.45
C LEU A 2 -8.04 11.73 7.33
N PHE A 3 -9.30 12.06 7.05
CA PHE A 3 -10.12 11.37 6.06
C PHE A 3 -9.78 11.75 4.60
N ASP A 4 -8.82 12.65 4.41
CA ASP A 4 -8.45 13.21 3.09
C ASP A 4 -6.99 12.94 2.67
N SER A 5 -6.21 12.16 3.45
CA SER A 5 -4.85 11.76 3.03
C SER A 5 -4.86 10.38 2.39
N GLU A 6 -4.01 10.19 1.38
CA GLU A 6 -3.70 8.86 0.84
C GLU A 6 -3.26 7.91 1.99
N PRO A 7 -3.70 6.64 2.01
CA PRO A 7 -3.30 5.69 3.03
C PRO A 7 -1.81 5.38 2.94
N GLU A 8 -1.13 5.37 4.09
CA GLU A 8 0.28 4.97 4.20
C GLU A 8 0.36 3.43 4.36
N PRO A 9 1.06 2.73 3.45
CA PRO A 9 1.25 1.28 3.52
C PRO A 9 2.39 0.90 4.48
N ASP A 10 2.27 -0.26 5.14
CA ASP A 10 3.32 -0.75 6.03
C ASP A 10 4.57 -1.22 5.27
N ILE A 11 4.39 -1.97 4.18
CA ILE A 11 5.50 -2.51 3.36
C ILE A 11 5.13 -2.46 1.89
N VAL A 12 6.12 -2.11 1.05
CA VAL A 12 6.01 -2.12 -0.40
C VAL A 12 7.21 -2.83 -1.02
N ILE A 13 6.95 -3.72 -1.98
CA ILE A 13 7.96 -4.18 -2.93
C ILE A 13 7.86 -3.29 -4.17
N ALA A 14 8.86 -2.42 -4.35
CA ALA A 14 8.96 -1.53 -5.49
C ALA A 14 9.91 -2.09 -6.56
N LYS A 15 9.69 -1.69 -7.81
CA LYS A 15 10.58 -1.99 -8.93
C LYS A 15 11.97 -1.40 -8.71
N LEU A 16 13.00 -2.08 -9.20
CA LEU A 16 14.33 -1.51 -9.32
C LEU A 16 14.41 -0.50 -10.48
N PRO A 17 15.41 0.41 -10.50
CA PRO A 17 16.50 0.57 -9.54
C PRO A 17 16.13 1.44 -8.34
N LEU A 18 16.80 1.25 -7.19
CA LEU A 18 16.46 1.92 -5.93
C LEU A 18 16.64 3.44 -6.02
N GLU A 19 17.62 3.90 -6.79
CA GLU A 19 17.98 5.29 -7.01
C GLU A 19 16.83 6.12 -7.60
N ARG A 20 15.83 5.45 -8.22
CA ARG A 20 14.60 6.10 -8.70
C ARG A 20 13.78 6.74 -7.56
N TYR A 21 14.00 6.31 -6.32
CA TYR A 21 13.29 6.73 -5.13
C TYR A 21 14.13 7.60 -4.18
N ASP A 22 15.33 8.02 -4.58
CA ASP A 22 16.19 8.87 -3.74
C ASP A 22 15.53 10.20 -3.36
N ASN A 23 14.65 10.71 -4.24
CA ASN A 23 13.99 12.02 -4.08
C ASN A 23 12.45 11.93 -4.06
N ARG A 24 11.89 10.71 -4.07
CA ARG A 24 10.44 10.48 -4.01
C ARG A 24 10.11 9.06 -3.57
N HIS A 25 8.91 8.84 -3.05
CA HIS A 25 8.40 7.49 -2.81
C HIS A 25 7.97 6.78 -4.11
N PRO A 26 7.82 5.44 -4.10
CA PRO A 26 7.20 4.70 -5.19
C PRO A 26 5.78 5.21 -5.50
N TYR A 27 5.47 5.39 -6.78
CA TYR A 27 4.10 5.62 -7.24
C TYR A 27 3.41 4.28 -7.49
N PRO A 28 2.07 4.21 -7.61
CA PRO A 28 1.36 2.94 -7.80
C PRO A 28 1.89 2.07 -8.96
N GLU A 29 2.31 2.67 -10.07
CA GLU A 29 2.90 1.95 -11.21
C GLU A 29 4.28 1.32 -10.92
N ASP A 30 4.92 1.73 -9.83
CA ASP A 30 6.21 1.24 -9.36
C ASP A 30 6.06 0.10 -8.35
N ILE A 31 4.85 -0.16 -7.85
CA ILE A 31 4.57 -1.15 -6.80
C ILE A 31 4.24 -2.49 -7.44
N GLU A 32 5.01 -3.52 -7.10
CA GLU A 32 4.73 -4.92 -7.47
C GLU A 32 3.88 -5.61 -6.40
N LEU A 33 4.10 -5.29 -5.11
CA LEU A 33 3.32 -5.81 -3.99
C LEU A 33 3.19 -4.75 -2.89
N LEU A 34 1.97 -4.58 -2.37
CA LEU A 34 1.69 -3.78 -1.19
C LEU A 34 1.21 -4.71 -0.06
N ILE A 35 1.77 -4.54 1.14
CA ILE A 35 1.45 -5.37 2.31
C ILE A 35 1.04 -4.48 3.48
N GLU A 36 -0.03 -4.87 4.15
CA GLU A 36 -0.48 -4.33 5.43
C GLU A 36 -0.42 -5.42 6.50
N VAL A 37 -0.02 -5.07 7.71
CA VAL A 37 0.03 -5.96 8.87
C VAL A 37 -1.04 -5.52 9.86
N SER A 38 -2.09 -6.33 9.97
CA SER A 38 -3.26 -6.02 10.79
C SER A 38 -3.29 -6.87 12.06
N ASP A 39 -3.53 -6.23 13.19
CA ASP A 39 -3.98 -6.88 14.43
C ASP A 39 -5.45 -6.49 14.65
N THR A 40 -5.69 -5.26 15.09
CA THR A 40 -7.05 -4.75 15.32
C THR A 40 -7.69 -4.07 14.09
N THR A 41 -6.93 -3.88 13.00
CA THR A 41 -7.34 -3.10 11.82
C THR A 41 -7.81 -3.93 10.63
N LEU A 42 -7.88 -5.27 10.76
CA LEU A 42 -8.13 -6.19 9.64
C LEU A 42 -9.33 -5.79 8.77
N LYS A 43 -10.44 -5.39 9.40
CA LYS A 43 -11.63 -4.96 8.68
C LYS A 43 -11.40 -3.69 7.86
N TYR A 44 -10.68 -2.72 8.39
CA TYR A 44 -10.37 -1.48 7.68
C TYR A 44 -9.46 -1.76 6.47
N ASP A 45 -8.48 -2.64 6.64
CA ASP A 45 -7.51 -2.99 5.61
C ASP A 45 -8.17 -3.79 4.46
N LEU A 46 -9.13 -4.65 4.77
CA LEU A 46 -9.89 -5.43 3.77
C LEU A 46 -11.06 -4.65 3.13
N ASP A 47 -11.73 -3.73 3.85
CA ASP A 47 -12.91 -3.05 3.32
C ASP A 47 -12.62 -1.68 2.70
N THR A 48 -11.69 -0.92 3.28
CA THR A 48 -11.42 0.48 2.92
C THR A 48 -10.13 0.61 2.15
N LYS A 49 -8.99 0.22 2.74
CA LYS A 49 -7.69 0.34 2.07
C LYS A 49 -7.62 -0.49 0.79
N GLN A 50 -8.14 -1.72 0.80
CA GLN A 50 -8.25 -2.55 -0.40
C GLN A 50 -8.88 -1.82 -1.59
N LYS A 51 -9.99 -1.10 -1.37
CA LYS A 51 -10.68 -0.36 -2.43
C LYS A 51 -9.85 0.82 -2.94
N ILE A 52 -9.21 1.55 -2.03
CA ILE A 52 -8.33 2.67 -2.38
C ILE A 52 -7.16 2.17 -3.24
N TYR A 53 -6.49 1.10 -2.81
CA TYR A 53 -5.37 0.51 -3.55
C TYR A 53 -5.81 -0.10 -4.90
N ALA A 54 -7.00 -0.71 -4.97
CA ALA A 54 -7.56 -1.18 -6.23
C ALA A 54 -7.83 -0.02 -7.21
N LEU A 55 -8.37 1.11 -6.74
CA LEU A 55 -8.58 2.31 -7.56
C LEU A 55 -7.26 2.91 -8.05
N ALA A 56 -6.21 2.84 -7.22
CA ALA A 56 -4.84 3.21 -7.58
C ALA A 56 -4.15 2.21 -8.53
N LYS A 57 -4.83 1.12 -8.93
CA LYS A 57 -4.33 0.06 -9.81
C LYS A 57 -3.15 -0.73 -9.25
N ILE A 58 -3.05 -0.83 -7.92
CA ILE A 58 -2.15 -1.78 -7.27
C ILE A 58 -2.60 -3.19 -7.65
N LYS A 59 -1.69 -3.96 -8.25
CA LYS A 59 -2.02 -5.27 -8.82
C LYS A 59 -2.09 -6.36 -7.76
N GLU A 60 -1.25 -6.26 -6.74
CA GLU A 60 -1.16 -7.26 -5.68
C GLU A 60 -1.14 -6.59 -4.30
N TYR A 61 -2.05 -7.05 -3.44
CA TYR A 61 -2.28 -6.49 -2.12
C TYR A 61 -2.50 -7.61 -1.11
N TRP A 62 -1.63 -7.68 -0.10
CA TRP A 62 -1.70 -8.68 0.96
C TRP A 62 -2.00 -8.02 2.30
N VAL A 63 -2.83 -8.70 3.10
CA VAL A 63 -3.06 -8.34 4.49
C VAL A 63 -2.62 -9.51 5.35
N ILE A 64 -1.65 -9.27 6.22
CA ILE A 64 -1.15 -10.25 7.17
C ILE A 64 -1.85 -10.01 8.50
N HIS A 65 -2.63 -10.98 8.96
CA HIS A 65 -3.33 -10.91 10.24
C HIS A 65 -2.52 -11.59 11.35
N LEU A 66 -2.30 -10.89 12.47
CA LEU A 66 -1.56 -11.36 13.64
C LEU A 66 -2.46 -11.98 14.72
#